data_AF-A0A354DJK8-F1
#
_entry.id   AF-A0A354DJK8-F1
#
_cell.length_a   1.000
_cell.length_b   1.000
_cell.length_c   1.000
_cell.angle_alpha   90.00
_cell.angle_beta   90.00
_cell.angle_gamma   90.00
#
_symmetry.space_group_name_H-M   'P 1'
#
loop_
_entity.id
_entity.type
_entity.pdbx_description
1 polymer ?
#
loop_
_entity_poly.entity_id
_entity_poly.type
_entity_poly.pdbx_seq_one_letter_code
_entity_poly.pdbx_strand_id
1 'polypeptide(L)' 'MIQFAEGTYRLTRETNSFRVEDADRLFFACRYEGSNEGFVIEKDVFFRQIQRGHIVKEDVISSLAI' A
#
# COMPACT_ATOMS: atom_id res chain seq x y z
N MET A 1 -15.39 -8.46 -9.58
CA MET A 1 -15.20 -7.25 -8.74
C MET A 1 -13.79 -7.36 -8.20
N ILE A 2 -12.87 -6.49 -8.65
CA ILE A 2 -11.47 -6.61 -8.27
C ILE A 2 -11.32 -5.91 -6.92
N GLN A 3 -11.09 -6.71 -5.89
CA GLN A 3 -10.87 -6.30 -4.51
C GLN A 3 -9.46 -5.68 -4.44
N PHE A 4 -9.37 -4.38 -4.73
CA PHE A 4 -8.19 -3.56 -4.41
C PHE A 4 -8.53 -2.87 -3.07
N ALA A 5 -7.75 -2.89 -2.01
CA ALA A 5 -6.41 -3.37 -1.78
C ALA A 5 -6.28 -3.61 -0.27
N GLU A 6 -6.21 -4.86 0.16
CA GLU A 6 -5.56 -5.22 1.42
C GLU A 6 -4.20 -5.79 1.02
N GLY A 7 -3.15 -4.99 1.19
CA GLY A 7 -1.83 -5.38 0.77
C GLY A 7 -0.76 -4.56 1.47
N THR A 8 0.42 -5.16 1.60
CA THR A 8 1.60 -4.47 2.11
C THR A 8 2.30 -3.79 0.93
N TYR A 9 2.63 -2.52 1.10
CA TYR A 9 3.33 -1.69 0.13
C TYR A 9 4.54 -1.08 0.82
N ARG A 10 5.55 -0.69 0.06
CA ARG A 10 6.69 0.06 0.58
C ARG A 10 7.04 1.22 -0.35
N LEU A 11 7.51 2.31 0.23
CA LEU A 11 8.07 3.41 -0.54
C LEU A 11 9.48 3.01 -0.97
N THR A 12 9.89 3.30 -2.20
CA THR A 12 11.27 2.97 -2.63
C THR A 12 12.34 3.79 -1.91
N ARG A 13 11.96 4.92 -1.32
CA ARG A 13 12.84 5.78 -0.51
C ARG A 13 12.84 5.44 0.97
N GLU A 14 11.94 4.58 1.43
CA GLU A 14 11.72 4.34 2.85
C GLU A 14 11.77 2.83 3.11
N THR A 15 12.50 2.42 4.14
CA THR A 15 12.68 0.99 4.44
C THR A 15 11.42 0.36 5.05
N ASN A 16 10.48 1.18 5.52
CA ASN A 16 9.30 0.71 6.24
C ASN A 16 8.16 0.33 5.29
N SER A 17 7.69 -0.89 5.44
CA SER A 17 6.47 -1.38 4.79
C SER A 17 5.24 -0.80 5.50
N PHE A 18 4.20 -0.47 4.72
CA PHE A 18 2.91 0.01 5.19
C PHE A 18 1.78 -0.77 4.55
N ARG A 19 0.73 -1.02 5.31
CA ARG A 19 -0.53 -1.58 4.83
C ARG A 19 -1.40 -0.47 4.27
N VAL A 20 -2.01 -0.75 3.13
CA VAL A 20 -3.01 0.12 2.55
C VAL A 20 -4.38 -0.47 2.84
N GLU A 21 -5.28 0.37 3.35
CA GLU A 21 -6.67 0.06 3.64
C GLU A 21 -7.58 1.05 2.89
N ASP A 22 -8.72 0.58 2.40
CA ASP A 22 -9.72 1.43 1.76
C ASP A 22 -10.47 2.24 2.82
N ALA A 23 -10.08 3.51 2.97
CA ALA A 23 -10.68 4.39 3.95
C ALA A 23 -11.90 5.14 3.40
N ASP A 24 -11.83 5.55 2.14
CA ASP A 24 -12.88 6.33 1.49
C ASP A 24 -12.94 6.04 -0.02
N ARG A 25 -13.95 6.57 -0.71
CA ARG A 25 -14.09 6.44 -2.16
C ARG A 25 -12.90 7.01 -2.92
N LEU A 26 -12.30 8.11 -2.43
CA LEU A 26 -11.19 8.81 -3.09
C LEU A 26 -9.84 8.64 -2.40
N PHE A 27 -9.82 8.08 -1.19
CA PHE A 27 -8.62 8.02 -0.35
C PHE A 27 -8.30 6.61 0.13
N PHE A 28 -7.01 6.32 0.21
CA PHE A 28 -6.45 5.16 0.88
C PHE A 28 -5.83 5.59 2.22
N ALA A 29 -6.06 4.81 3.27
CA ALA A 29 -5.32 4.93 4.52
C ALA A 29 -4.12 4.00 4.48
N CYS A 30 -2.93 4.55 4.68
CA CYS A 30 -1.67 3.83 4.77
C CYS A 30 -1.23 3.79 6.23
N ARG A 31 -1.06 2.60 6.81
CA ARG A 31 -0.54 2.43 8.18
C ARG A 31 0.76 1.63 8.15
N TYR A 32 1.83 2.14 8.76
CA TYR A 32 3.10 1.43 8.83
C TYR A 32 3.02 0.18 9.70
N GLU A 33 3.67 -0.91 9.29
CA GLU A 33 3.71 -2.12 10.13
C GLU A 33 4.61 -1.87 11.35
N GLY A 34 4.08 -2.18 12.55
CA GLY A 34 4.81 -2.01 13.81
C GLY A 34 4.81 -0.58 14.38
N SER A 35 4.13 0.38 13.75
CA SER A 35 3.98 1.74 14.26
C SER A 35 2.52 2.20 14.20
N ASN A 36 2.13 3.09 15.12
CA ASN A 36 0.82 3.75 15.06
C ASN A 36 0.81 4.95 14.09
N GLU A 37 1.94 5.18 13.42
CA GLU A 37 2.10 6.17 12.38
C GLU A 37 1.49 5.68 11.07
N GLY A 38 0.87 6.61 10.36
CA GLY A 38 0.22 6.37 9.09
C GLY A 38 -0.09 7.68 8.40
N PHE A 39 -0.41 7.59 7.12
CA PHE A 39 -0.76 8.72 6.29
C PHE A 39 -1.95 8.37 5.40
N VAL A 40 -2.65 9.39 4.92
CA VAL A 40 -3.75 9.21 3.97
C VAL A 40 -3.29 9.73 2.62
N ILE A 41 -3.58 8.98 1.56
CA ILE A 41 -3.19 9.33 0.20
C ILE A 41 -4.37 9.16 -0.74
N GLU A 42 -4.54 10.09 -1.68
CA GLU A 42 -5.56 9.96 -2.73
C GLU A 42 -5.27 8.74 -3.60
N LYS A 43 -6.33 8.02 -4.02
CA LYS A 43 -6.18 6.84 -4.87
C LYS A 43 -5.44 7.19 -6.17
N ASP A 44 -5.77 8.31 -6.81
CA ASP A 44 -5.09 8.76 -8.04
C ASP A 44 -3.58 8.97 -7.82
N VAL A 45 -3.23 9.67 -6.73
CA VAL A 45 -1.84 9.95 -6.37
C VAL A 45 -1.10 8.65 -6.06
N PHE A 46 -1.73 7.74 -5.31
CA PHE A 46 -1.18 6.43 -4.99
C PHE A 46 -0.89 5.62 -6.26
N PHE A 47 -1.83 5.52 -7.19
CA PHE A 47 -1.61 4.84 -8.47
C PHE A 47 -0.52 5.51 -9.30
N ARG A 48 -0.44 6.84 -9.30
CA ARG A 48 0.62 7.57 -10.00
C ARG A 48 2.00 7.29 -9.39
N GLN A 49 2.09 7.20 -8.07
CA GLN A 49 3.33 6.86 -7.38
C GLN A 49 3.74 5.40 -7.63
N ILE A 50 2.77 4.46 -7.70
CA ILE A 50 3.03 3.07 -8.13
C ILE A 50 3.56 3.03 -9.57
N GLN A 51 2.89 3.70 -10.51
CA GLN A 51 3.31 3.71 -11.92
C GLN A 51 4.70 4.33 -12.11
N ARG A 52 5.06 5.32 -11.29
CA ARG A 52 6.40 5.92 -11.30
C ARG A 52 7.45 5.06 -10.58
N GLY A 53 7.06 3.95 -9.95
CA GLY A 53 7.98 3.09 -9.18
C GLY A 53 8.43 3.73 -7.86
N HIS A 54 7.71 4.72 -7.35
CA HIS A 54 7.96 5.30 -6.02
C HIS A 54 7.32 4.45 -4.92
N ILE A 55 6.22 3.78 -5.23
CA ILE A 55 5.57 2.80 -4.36
C ILE A 55 5.69 1.46 -5.05
N VAL A 56 6.21 0.47 -4.34
CA VAL A 56 6.20 -0.92 -4.82
C VAL A 56 5.32 -1.73 -3.89
N LYS A 57 4.41 -2.50 -4.49
CA LYS A 57 3.65 -3.49 -3.74
C LYS A 57 4.65 -4.52 -3.25
N GLU A 58 4.73 -4.68 -1.94
CA GLU A 58 5.42 -5.82 -1.37
C GLU A 58 4.49 -6.99 -1.69
N ASP A 59 4.82 -7.72 -2.76
CA ASP A 59 4.16 -8.97 -3.04
C ASP A 59 4.47 -9.83 -1.81
N VAL A 60 3.50 -9.92 -0.90
CA VAL A 60 3.42 -11.05 0.00
C VAL A 60 3.30 -12.19 -0.98
N ILE A 61 4.45 -12.76 -1.34
CA ILE A 61 4.52 -14.01 -2.06
C ILE A 61 3.60 -14.87 -1.25
N SER A 62 2.41 -15.11 -1.81
CA SER A 62 1.52 -16.13 -1.34
C SER A 62 2.42 -17.34 -1.27
N SER A 63 2.82 -17.66 -0.05
CA SER A 63 3.17 -19.00 0.33
C SER A 63 1.87 -19.78 0.20
N LEU A 64 1.41 -19.95 -1.04
CA LEU A 64 0.65 -21.10 -1.47
C LEU A 64 1.67 -22.24 -1.56
N ALA A 65 2.29 -22.50 -0.41
CA ALA A 65 2.86 -23.79 -0.14
C ALA A 65 1.66 -24.67 0.17
N ILE A 66 1.44 -25.59 -0.77
CA ILE A 66 0.67 -26.83 -0.69
C ILE A 66 -0.80 -26.70 -1.12
#